data_AF-W6NDK5-F1
#
_entry.id   AF-W6NDK5-F1
#
_cell.length_a   1.000
_cell.length_b   1.000
_cell.length_c   1.000
_cell.angle_alpha   90.00
_cell.angle_beta   90.00
_cell.angle_gamma   90.00
#
_symmetry.space_group_name_H-M   'P 1'
#
loop_
_entity.id
_entity.type
_entity.pdbx_description
1 polymer ?
#
loop_
_entity_poly.entity_id
_entity_poly.type
_entity_poly.pdbx_seq_one_letter_code
_entity_poly.pdbx_strand_id
1 'polypeptide(L)'
;MAEPVSLKDALGNVELLEDLILPDDQPAIEARPLPLLCRTNFDTNFEDRNAYVTGVSKYIEEATRHALFNDLLAEGLQHAANLYTWRCCSRAAPTVKSNDQPNRVEINMKVVDVLRPEVDKLQQFMLFTNDAISRFCEEVRRLCHIEKRKDFVSEAYLLTLGRFLNMFAVLDELKNMKASIKNDFSAFRRAAQFLQVMSDTQTIHDMQNLSMFLATQNKIKDDIRAKMVKIEAYEELLTDVINICAHMFEAHLYLAPSERHMFVKVIAFSLFLMDGDSANVAKMDQKKRLNISRLDRIFKSLEVVPLYGDMQIQPFSFVRRSQFYDASKWPLSDKEGEKCHVNIVERVKVTRADHESYVTQLAKLNNSVAISDRVSLNSDAENRELTSLALSGVQLLCQWTADVVETISWKLLHPTNSKDNKDCPENAEEYERATRYNYSAAEKTALIQTIAMIKGLQSLLGRIESSLSNAIRRHIYAELQGFVQHAFNEPIQKAVKGKKDLLARHVNKRVALKILRWRLLIHAYGTL
;
A
#
# COMPACT_ATOMS: atom_id res chain seq x y z
N MET A 1 22.86 15.91 -57.62
CA MET A 1 23.66 14.89 -56.90
C MET A 1 22.94 14.66 -55.58
N ALA A 2 22.41 13.46 -55.35
CA ALA A 2 21.76 13.14 -54.08
C ALA A 2 22.84 13.00 -53.01
N GLU A 3 22.66 13.65 -51.86
CA GLU A 3 23.58 13.50 -50.73
C GLU A 3 23.63 12.03 -50.30
N PRO A 4 24.84 11.47 -50.04
CA PRO A 4 24.98 10.09 -49.63
C PRO A 4 24.40 9.92 -48.22
N VAL A 5 23.29 9.20 -48.11
CA VAL A 5 22.67 8.82 -46.83
C VAL A 5 23.67 7.98 -46.02
N SER A 6 23.94 8.38 -44.78
CA SER A 6 24.88 7.64 -43.94
C SER A 6 24.28 6.32 -43.48
N LEU A 7 25.12 5.30 -43.23
CA LEU A 7 24.68 4.02 -42.66
C LEU A 7 23.92 4.20 -41.34
N LYS A 8 24.28 5.22 -40.56
CA LYS A 8 23.64 5.55 -39.29
C LYS A 8 22.21 6.06 -39.50
N ASP A 9 21.99 6.88 -40.52
CA ASP A 9 20.64 7.37 -40.85
C ASP A 9 19.77 6.26 -41.44
N ALA A 10 20.37 5.37 -42.25
CA ALA A 10 19.68 4.19 -42.77
C ALA A 10 19.24 3.23 -41.66
N LEU A 11 20.11 2.98 -40.67
CA LEU A 11 19.78 2.17 -39.49
C LEU A 11 18.74 2.86 -38.60
N GLY A 12 18.85 4.17 -38.40
CA GLY A 12 17.83 4.95 -37.66
C GLY A 12 16.45 4.88 -38.29
N ASN A 13 16.37 4.88 -39.63
CA ASN A 13 15.10 4.70 -40.35
C ASN A 13 14.52 3.29 -40.17
N VAL A 14 15.35 2.26 -40.01
CA VAL A 14 14.89 0.90 -39.71
C VAL A 14 14.44 0.77 -38.26
N GLU A 15 15.13 1.40 -37.31
CA GLU A 15 14.67 1.48 -35.91
C GLU A 15 13.30 2.16 -35.80
N LEU A 16 13.04 3.21 -36.57
CA LEU A 16 11.73 3.87 -36.63
C LEU A 16 10.59 2.94 -37.10
N LEU A 17 10.89 1.89 -37.86
CA LEU A 17 9.90 0.90 -38.28
C LEU A 17 9.57 -0.11 -37.16
N GLU A 18 10.49 -0.38 -36.23
CA GLU A 18 10.19 -1.16 -35.02
C GLU A 18 9.26 -0.41 -34.06
N ASP A 19 9.33 0.92 -34.05
CA ASP A 19 8.46 1.79 -33.26
C ASP A 19 7.08 2.05 -33.92
N LEU A 20 6.89 1.59 -35.15
CA LEU A 20 5.63 1.77 -35.88
C LEU A 20 4.52 0.96 -35.21
N ILE A 21 3.58 1.67 -34.57
CA ILE A 21 2.41 1.05 -33.96
C ILE A 21 1.51 0.54 -35.09
N LEU A 22 1.58 -0.77 -35.37
CA LEU A 22 0.57 -1.43 -36.17
C LEU A 22 -0.77 -1.27 -35.44
N PRO A 23 -1.84 -0.82 -36.12
CA PRO A 23 -3.17 -0.79 -35.54
C PRO A 23 -3.61 -2.24 -35.32
N ASP A 24 -3.28 -2.78 -34.16
CA ASP A 24 -3.92 -3.98 -33.67
C ASP A 24 -5.25 -3.52 -33.06
N ASP A 25 -6.34 -3.66 -33.81
CA ASP A 25 -7.70 -3.37 -33.34
C ASP A 25 -8.13 -4.32 -32.22
N GLN A 26 -7.27 -5.30 -31.85
CA GLN A 26 -7.53 -6.18 -30.74
C GLN A 26 -7.23 -5.49 -29.40
N PRO A 27 -8.22 -5.34 -28.51
CA PRO A 27 -7.99 -4.78 -27.18
C PRO A 27 -6.98 -5.64 -26.42
N ALA A 28 -5.86 -5.04 -26.02
CA ALA A 28 -4.86 -5.70 -25.19
C ALA A 28 -5.42 -5.90 -23.78
N ILE A 29 -5.74 -7.14 -23.40
CA ILE A 29 -6.23 -7.49 -22.05
C ILE A 29 -5.08 -8.07 -21.20
N GLU A 30 -4.03 -8.55 -21.85
CA GLU A 30 -2.86 -9.13 -21.20
C GLU A 30 -1.93 -8.05 -20.65
N ALA A 31 -1.35 -8.32 -19.48
CA ALA A 31 -0.36 -7.43 -18.88
C ALA A 31 0.94 -7.46 -19.69
N ARG A 32 1.62 -6.31 -19.80
CA ARG A 32 2.99 -6.26 -20.33
C ARG A 32 3.87 -7.22 -19.53
N PRO A 33 4.72 -8.05 -20.19
CA PRO A 33 5.68 -8.87 -19.47
C PRO A 33 6.57 -7.96 -18.61
N LEU A 34 6.76 -8.32 -17.34
CA LEU A 34 7.72 -7.60 -16.50
C LEU A 34 9.12 -7.89 -17.01
N PRO A 35 9.88 -6.87 -17.47
CA PRO A 35 11.24 -7.10 -17.87
C PRO A 35 12.09 -7.37 -16.61
N LEU A 36 12.93 -8.40 -16.66
CA LEU A 36 13.95 -8.67 -15.64
C LEU A 36 15.05 -7.61 -15.75
N LEU A 37 14.75 -6.39 -15.32
CA LEU A 37 15.70 -5.27 -15.31
C LEU A 37 16.40 -5.22 -13.95
N CYS A 38 17.73 -5.29 -13.96
CA CYS A 38 18.53 -4.82 -12.84
C CYS A 38 18.37 -3.30 -12.75
N ARG A 39 17.40 -2.85 -11.95
CA ARG A 39 17.24 -1.42 -11.64
C ARG A 39 18.13 -1.09 -10.46
N THR A 40 18.76 0.08 -10.51
CA THR A 40 19.34 0.69 -9.30
C THR A 40 18.20 0.90 -8.31
N ASN A 41 18.25 0.23 -7.16
CA ASN A 41 17.31 0.49 -6.08
C ASN A 41 17.59 1.90 -5.54
N PHE A 42 16.64 2.81 -5.74
CA PHE A 42 16.70 4.15 -5.15
C PHE A 42 16.04 4.21 -3.77
N ASP A 43 15.36 3.14 -3.35
CA ASP A 43 14.96 2.98 -1.96
C ASP A 43 16.18 2.54 -1.16
N THR A 44 16.87 3.54 -0.63
CA THR A 44 18.06 3.34 0.18
C THR A 44 17.71 3.06 1.64
N ASN A 45 16.43 3.04 2.06
CA ASN A 45 16.06 2.96 3.48
C ASN A 45 16.90 3.93 4.37
N PHE A 46 17.20 5.12 3.82
CA PHE A 46 18.10 6.11 4.42
C PHE A 46 19.50 5.59 4.77
N GLU A 47 20.09 4.69 3.97
CA GLU A 47 21.47 4.17 4.13
C GLU A 47 22.50 5.30 4.18
N ASP A 48 22.25 6.38 3.42
CA ASP A 48 23.07 7.57 3.38
C ASP A 48 22.84 8.51 4.58
N ARG A 49 21.99 8.17 5.56
CA ARG A 49 21.73 8.99 6.76
C ARG A 49 23.01 9.42 7.49
N ASN A 50 24.00 8.53 7.53
CA ASN A 50 25.30 8.79 8.15
C ASN A 50 26.12 9.78 7.33
N ALA A 51 25.86 9.95 6.04
CA ALA A 51 26.46 11.03 5.27
C ALA A 51 25.97 12.40 5.75
N TYR A 52 24.84 12.53 6.46
CA TYR A 52 24.27 13.79 6.95
C TYR A 52 24.72 14.18 8.39
N VAL A 53 25.93 13.76 8.81
CA VAL A 53 26.53 13.98 10.16
C VAL A 53 26.38 15.41 10.72
N THR A 54 26.39 16.42 9.86
CA THR A 54 26.40 17.83 10.27
C THR A 54 25.00 18.41 10.47
N GLY A 55 24.29 17.91 11.50
CA GLY A 55 23.35 18.72 12.25
C GLY A 55 21.95 18.14 12.41
N VAL A 56 21.67 17.79 13.67
CA VAL A 56 20.43 17.28 14.27
C VAL A 56 20.35 15.76 14.28
N SER A 57 20.99 15.16 15.29
CA SER A 57 20.89 13.74 15.71
C SER A 57 19.46 13.19 15.58
N LYS A 58 18.45 14.01 15.87
CA LYS A 58 17.03 13.66 15.78
C LYS A 58 16.59 13.15 14.39
N TYR A 59 17.04 13.73 13.28
CA TYR A 59 16.63 13.26 11.94
C TYR A 59 17.33 11.96 11.56
N ILE A 60 18.57 11.75 12.01
CA ILE A 60 19.29 10.49 11.82
C ILE A 60 18.63 9.38 12.67
N GLU A 61 18.23 9.71 13.89
CA GLU A 61 17.46 8.80 14.77
C GLU A 61 16.12 8.43 14.11
N GLU A 62 15.36 9.42 13.63
CA GLU A 62 14.09 9.19 12.94
C GLU A 62 14.25 8.36 11.67
N ALA A 63 15.22 8.69 10.81
CA ALA A 63 15.55 7.90 9.62
C ALA A 63 15.97 6.46 9.95
N THR A 64 16.71 6.27 11.05
CA THR A 64 17.09 4.93 11.53
C THR A 64 15.89 4.10 11.94
N ARG A 65 14.97 4.71 12.69
CA ARG A 65 13.73 4.05 13.12
C ARG A 65 12.81 3.77 11.94
N HIS A 66 12.70 4.73 11.01
CA HIS A 66 11.91 4.59 9.80
C HIS A 66 12.38 3.38 8.96
N ALA A 67 13.70 3.24 8.76
CA ALA A 67 14.27 2.10 8.05
C ALA A 67 13.90 0.75 8.70
N LEU A 68 14.10 0.64 10.02
CA LEU A 68 13.72 -0.57 10.78
C LEU A 68 12.23 -0.89 10.67
N PHE A 69 11.40 0.15 10.59
CA PHE A 69 9.96 0.02 10.44
C PHE A 69 9.57 -0.45 9.04
N ASN A 70 10.26 0.01 8.00
CA ASN A 70 10.07 -0.49 6.64
C ASN A 70 10.42 -1.99 6.54
N ASP A 71 11.49 -2.43 7.20
CA ASP A 71 11.89 -3.84 7.20
C ASP A 71 10.81 -4.73 7.85
N LEU A 72 10.26 -4.31 9.00
CA LEU A 72 9.17 -5.02 9.66
C LEU A 72 7.88 -5.02 8.84
N LEU A 73 7.57 -3.95 8.09
CA LEU A 73 6.44 -3.91 7.16
C LEU A 73 6.62 -4.93 6.03
N ALA A 74 7.85 -5.07 5.52
CA ALA A 74 8.17 -6.06 4.49
C ALA A 74 8.04 -7.50 5.02
N GLU A 75 8.53 -7.78 6.22
CA GLU A 75 8.33 -9.08 6.89
C GLU A 75 6.85 -9.38 7.16
N GLY A 76 6.09 -8.38 7.63
CA GLY A 76 4.65 -8.51 7.83
C GLY A 76 3.89 -8.81 6.53
N LEU A 77 4.32 -8.27 5.40
CA LEU A 77 3.76 -8.59 4.09
C LEU A 77 4.01 -10.07 3.71
N GLN A 78 5.18 -10.62 4.04
CA GLN A 78 5.47 -12.04 3.82
C GLN A 78 4.56 -12.94 4.68
N HIS A 79 4.34 -12.58 5.95
CA HIS A 79 3.39 -13.29 6.80
C HIS A 79 1.94 -13.19 6.28
N ALA A 80 1.51 -12.03 5.81
CA ALA A 80 0.19 -11.86 5.19
C ALA A 80 0.03 -12.75 3.96
N ALA A 81 1.05 -12.82 3.09
CA ALA A 81 1.07 -13.69 1.93
C ALA A 81 0.95 -15.17 2.35
N ASN A 82 1.77 -15.61 3.31
CA ASN A 82 1.74 -16.98 3.82
C ASN A 82 0.36 -17.37 4.37
N LEU A 83 -0.26 -16.50 5.17
CA LEU A 83 -1.61 -16.74 5.71
C LEU A 83 -2.66 -16.81 4.60
N TYR A 84 -2.62 -15.87 3.65
CA TYR A 84 -3.57 -15.82 2.55
C TYR A 84 -3.49 -17.04 1.64
N THR A 85 -2.29 -17.50 1.30
CA THR A 85 -2.08 -18.67 0.43
C THR A 85 -2.19 -20.00 1.17
N TRP A 86 -2.37 -19.99 2.50
CA TRP A 86 -2.49 -21.20 3.29
C TRP A 86 -3.74 -22.01 2.90
N ARG A 87 -3.52 -23.22 2.38
CA ARG A 87 -4.55 -24.24 2.15
C ARG A 87 -4.41 -25.37 3.16
N CYS A 88 -5.54 -25.95 3.54
CA CYS A 88 -5.60 -26.91 4.64
C CYS A 88 -4.93 -28.24 4.26
N CYS A 89 -3.77 -28.52 4.85
CA CYS A 89 -3.03 -29.76 4.65
C CYS A 89 -3.73 -30.95 5.32
N SER A 90 -4.33 -30.72 6.50
CA SER A 90 -5.03 -31.76 7.27
C SER A 90 -6.27 -32.31 6.58
N ARG A 91 -6.89 -31.57 5.64
CA ARG A 91 -7.97 -32.09 4.79
C ARG A 91 -7.49 -33.11 3.75
N ALA A 92 -6.23 -33.00 3.33
CA ALA A 92 -5.61 -33.95 2.40
C ALA A 92 -4.99 -35.16 3.12
N ALA A 93 -4.70 -35.03 4.42
CA ALA A 93 -4.13 -36.11 5.21
C ALA A 93 -5.17 -37.22 5.50
N PRO A 94 -4.80 -38.51 5.39
CA PRO A 94 -5.68 -39.60 5.77
C PRO A 94 -6.00 -39.53 7.27
N THR A 95 -7.28 -39.63 7.61
CA THR A 95 -7.74 -39.59 9.01
C THR A 95 -7.66 -40.98 9.65
N VAL A 96 -7.22 -41.03 10.90
CA VAL A 96 -7.25 -42.27 11.70
C VAL A 96 -8.70 -42.55 12.09
N LYS A 97 -9.24 -43.69 11.65
CA LYS A 97 -10.66 -44.05 11.83
C LYS A 97 -10.92 -44.79 13.14
N SER A 98 -9.97 -45.60 13.60
CA SER A 98 -10.07 -46.38 14.84
C SER A 98 -8.72 -46.47 15.53
N ASN A 99 -8.75 -46.79 16.83
CA ASN A 99 -7.51 -46.97 17.60
C ASN A 99 -6.68 -48.16 17.12
N ASP A 100 -7.34 -49.18 16.57
CA ASP A 100 -6.75 -50.45 16.11
C ASP A 100 -6.27 -50.42 14.66
N GLN A 101 -6.31 -49.25 14.02
CA GLN A 101 -5.90 -49.10 12.61
C GLN A 101 -4.40 -49.42 12.44
N PRO A 102 -4.00 -50.38 11.58
CA PRO A 102 -2.61 -50.84 11.48
C PRO A 102 -1.61 -49.74 11.11
N ASN A 103 -1.96 -48.87 10.17
CA ASN A 103 -1.10 -47.77 9.69
C ASN A 103 -1.26 -46.48 10.51
N ARG A 104 -1.87 -46.54 11.70
CA ARG A 104 -2.07 -45.35 12.56
C ARG A 104 -0.77 -44.64 12.91
N VAL A 105 0.28 -45.39 13.24
CA VAL A 105 1.59 -44.80 13.59
C VAL A 105 2.21 -44.10 12.39
N GLU A 106 2.23 -44.76 11.23
CA GLU A 106 2.76 -44.23 9.99
C GLU A 106 2.03 -42.94 9.55
N ILE A 107 0.70 -42.92 9.63
CA ILE A 107 -0.10 -41.73 9.34
C ILE A 107 0.32 -40.57 10.23
N ASN A 108 0.40 -40.77 11.56
CA ASN A 108 0.77 -39.70 12.48
C ASN A 108 2.22 -39.23 12.25
N MET A 109 3.14 -40.13 11.91
CA MET A 109 4.53 -39.76 11.57
C MET A 109 4.55 -38.85 10.34
N LYS A 110 3.83 -39.22 9.27
CA LYS A 110 3.76 -38.40 8.06
C LYS A 110 3.05 -37.07 8.27
N VAL A 111 2.02 -37.04 9.10
CA VAL A 111 1.35 -35.78 9.49
C VAL A 111 2.34 -34.86 10.20
N VAL A 112 3.15 -35.38 11.12
CA VAL A 112 4.19 -34.58 11.81
C VAL A 112 5.27 -34.11 10.83
N ASP A 113 5.78 -34.99 9.97
CA ASP A 113 6.83 -34.66 8.99
C ASP A 113 6.39 -33.53 8.04
N VAL A 114 5.16 -33.60 7.53
CA VAL A 114 4.63 -32.61 6.57
C VAL A 114 4.27 -31.30 7.27
N LEU A 115 3.63 -31.35 8.44
CA LEU A 115 3.12 -30.14 9.09
C LEU A 115 4.16 -29.41 9.94
N ARG A 116 5.27 -30.05 10.34
CA ARG A 116 6.32 -29.40 11.14
C ARG A 116 6.82 -28.08 10.54
N PRO A 117 7.32 -28.01 9.29
CA PRO A 117 7.80 -26.75 8.72
C PRO A 117 6.68 -25.70 8.62
N GLU A 118 5.43 -26.12 8.45
CA GLU A 118 4.29 -25.20 8.42
C GLU A 118 3.99 -24.64 9.83
N VAL A 119 4.03 -25.48 10.86
CA VAL A 119 3.87 -25.05 12.25
C VAL A 119 5.00 -24.11 12.68
N ASP A 120 6.23 -24.31 12.21
CA ASP A 120 7.34 -23.40 12.44
C ASP A 120 7.04 -22.00 11.87
N LYS A 121 6.42 -21.90 10.68
CA LYS A 121 5.96 -20.60 10.13
C LYS A 121 4.88 -19.95 11.00
N LEU A 122 3.99 -20.73 11.62
CA LEU A 122 2.98 -20.20 12.54
C LEU A 122 3.59 -19.70 13.86
N GLN A 123 4.63 -20.39 14.35
CA GLN A 123 5.42 -19.92 15.49
C GLN A 123 6.14 -18.61 15.15
N GLN A 124 6.82 -18.54 14.00
CA GLN A 124 7.46 -17.31 13.53
C GLN A 124 6.45 -16.17 13.40
N PHE A 125 5.27 -16.42 12.83
CA PHE A 125 4.20 -15.43 12.75
C PHE A 125 3.76 -14.92 14.14
N MET A 126 3.56 -15.82 15.11
CA MET A 126 3.20 -15.42 16.48
C MET A 126 4.32 -14.58 17.13
N LEU A 127 5.59 -14.97 16.98
CA LEU A 127 6.73 -14.22 17.51
C LEU A 127 6.84 -12.84 16.85
N PHE A 128 6.75 -12.79 15.52
CA PHE A 128 6.74 -11.56 14.74
C PHE A 128 5.65 -10.59 15.22
N THR A 129 4.41 -11.05 15.35
CA THR A 129 3.30 -10.18 15.79
C THR A 129 3.54 -9.61 17.19
N ASN A 130 4.07 -10.42 18.12
CA ASN A 130 4.40 -9.96 19.47
C ASN A 130 5.53 -8.92 19.47
N ASP A 131 6.59 -9.14 18.68
CA ASP A 131 7.71 -8.21 18.55
C ASP A 131 7.29 -6.91 17.87
N ALA A 132 6.59 -7.01 16.73
CA ALA A 132 6.08 -5.86 15.97
C ALA A 132 5.15 -4.97 16.82
N ILE A 133 4.20 -5.57 17.57
CA ILE A 133 3.35 -4.81 18.50
C ILE A 133 4.20 -4.12 19.56
N SER A 134 5.20 -4.82 20.13
CA SER A 134 6.04 -4.26 21.20
C SER A 134 6.84 -3.07 20.71
N ARG A 135 7.52 -3.19 19.56
CA ARG A 135 8.29 -2.12 18.92
C ARG A 135 7.41 -0.94 18.52
N PHE A 136 6.23 -1.20 17.97
CA PHE A 136 5.27 -0.15 17.63
C PHE A 136 4.82 0.62 18.89
N CYS A 137 4.42 -0.07 19.96
CA CYS A 137 4.00 0.56 21.20
C CYS A 137 5.14 1.31 21.91
N GLU A 138 6.38 0.82 21.84
CA GLU A 138 7.55 1.54 22.35
C GLU A 138 7.76 2.86 21.61
N GLU A 139 7.58 2.86 20.29
CA GLU A 139 7.72 4.06 19.49
C GLU A 139 6.59 5.06 19.75
N VAL A 140 5.34 4.58 19.87
CA VAL A 140 4.21 5.41 20.32
C VAL A 140 4.50 6.03 21.68
N ARG A 141 5.01 5.25 22.65
CA ARG A 141 5.40 5.76 23.98
C ARG A 141 6.46 6.84 23.90
N ARG A 142 7.46 6.66 23.03
CA ARG A 142 8.53 7.64 22.80
C ARG A 142 7.99 8.96 22.24
N LEU A 143 7.14 8.89 21.22
CA LEU A 143 6.55 10.05 20.56
C LEU A 143 5.54 10.79 21.46
N CYS A 144 4.83 10.06 22.31
CA CYS A 144 3.86 10.63 23.25
C CYS A 144 4.49 11.23 24.52
N HIS A 145 5.79 11.03 24.75
CA HIS A 145 6.51 11.61 25.89
C HIS A 145 6.37 13.14 25.92
N ILE A 146 6.24 13.73 27.12
CA ILE A 146 5.91 15.15 27.31
C ILE A 146 6.88 16.09 26.56
N GLU A 147 8.17 15.75 26.54
CA GLU A 147 9.19 16.51 25.81
C GLU A 147 9.13 16.30 24.29
N LYS A 148 8.69 15.13 23.83
CA LYS A 148 8.63 14.76 22.40
C LYS A 148 7.31 15.11 21.74
N ARG A 149 6.24 15.30 22.50
CA ARG A 149 4.93 15.68 21.96
C ARG A 149 4.91 17.09 21.36
N LYS A 150 5.77 17.99 21.86
CA LYS A 150 5.93 19.35 21.34
C LYS A 150 6.89 19.41 20.14
N ASP A 151 7.52 18.29 19.84
CA ASP A 151 8.56 18.18 18.83
C ASP A 151 7.94 17.83 17.48
N PHE A 152 8.51 18.36 16.40
CA PHE A 152 8.10 18.01 15.05
C PHE A 152 8.30 16.50 14.78
N VAL A 153 7.31 15.88 14.14
CA VAL A 153 7.32 14.52 13.60
C VAL A 153 7.03 14.64 12.11
N SER A 154 7.80 13.95 11.25
CA SER A 154 7.58 14.07 9.80
C SER A 154 6.28 13.38 9.35
N GLU A 155 5.66 13.93 8.32
CA GLU A 155 4.45 13.35 7.70
C GLU A 155 4.72 11.92 7.21
N ALA A 156 5.88 11.69 6.60
CA ALA A 156 6.30 10.37 6.14
C ALA A 156 6.36 9.36 7.30
N TYR A 157 6.83 9.78 8.47
CA TYR A 157 6.88 8.90 9.64
C TYR A 157 5.49 8.61 10.21
N LEU A 158 4.59 9.60 10.28
CA LEU A 158 3.19 9.39 10.65
C LEU A 158 2.48 8.43 9.69
N LEU A 159 2.74 8.54 8.38
CA LEU A 159 2.22 7.61 7.39
C LEU A 159 2.77 6.20 7.57
N THR A 160 4.04 6.05 7.94
CA THR A 160 4.63 4.75 8.27
C THR A 160 4.01 4.14 9.52
N LEU A 161 3.72 4.93 10.56
CA LEU A 161 2.91 4.45 11.70
C LEU A 161 1.52 3.99 11.24
N GLY A 162 0.89 4.74 10.33
CA GLY A 162 -0.36 4.33 9.69
C GLY A 162 -0.23 2.99 8.94
N ARG A 163 0.83 2.78 8.17
CA ARG A 163 1.11 1.49 7.48
C ARG A 163 1.20 0.32 8.47
N PHE A 164 1.80 0.52 9.64
CA PHE A 164 1.83 -0.49 10.72
C PHE A 164 0.45 -0.82 11.24
N LEU A 165 -0.37 0.20 11.51
CA LEU A 165 -1.76 0.01 11.94
C LEU A 165 -2.54 -0.80 10.90
N ASN A 166 -2.40 -0.48 9.61
CA ASN A 166 -2.99 -1.26 8.53
C ASN A 166 -2.44 -2.71 8.49
N MET A 167 -1.14 -2.92 8.67
CA MET A 167 -0.53 -4.26 8.72
C MET A 167 -1.14 -5.11 9.83
N PHE A 168 -1.28 -4.58 11.05
CA PHE A 168 -1.91 -5.31 12.17
C PHE A 168 -3.36 -5.67 11.86
N ALA A 169 -4.12 -4.75 11.27
CA ALA A 169 -5.50 -5.02 10.88
C ALA A 169 -5.58 -6.14 9.82
N VAL A 170 -4.72 -6.12 8.80
CA VAL A 170 -4.65 -7.14 7.75
C VAL A 170 -4.29 -8.51 8.32
N LEU A 171 -3.23 -8.60 9.13
CA LEU A 171 -2.76 -9.87 9.70
C LEU A 171 -3.80 -10.51 10.60
N ASP A 172 -4.49 -9.71 11.40
CA ASP A 172 -5.50 -10.21 12.33
C ASP A 172 -6.74 -10.74 11.62
N GLU A 173 -7.26 -10.01 10.63
CA GLU A 173 -8.39 -10.47 9.83
C GLU A 173 -8.05 -11.70 8.98
N LEU A 174 -6.85 -11.76 8.39
CA LEU A 174 -6.37 -12.96 7.68
C LEU A 174 -6.33 -14.18 8.62
N LYS A 175 -5.78 -14.00 9.82
CA LYS A 175 -5.75 -15.02 10.86
C LYS A 175 -7.17 -15.46 11.26
N ASN A 176 -8.09 -14.52 11.46
CA ASN A 176 -9.46 -14.79 11.89
C ASN A 176 -10.25 -15.60 10.85
N MET A 177 -10.05 -15.30 9.56
CA MET A 177 -10.76 -15.95 8.45
C MET A 177 -10.18 -17.32 8.07
N LYS A 178 -8.89 -17.56 8.34
CA LYS A 178 -8.21 -18.80 7.93
C LYS A 178 -8.37 -19.95 8.92
N ALA A 179 -9.54 -20.59 8.93
CA ALA A 179 -9.75 -21.81 9.74
C ALA A 179 -8.72 -22.93 9.47
N SER A 180 -8.16 -23.00 8.26
CA SER A 180 -7.13 -23.96 7.85
C SER A 180 -5.91 -23.99 8.77
N ILE A 181 -5.41 -22.83 9.23
CA ILE A 181 -4.20 -22.77 10.07
C ILE A 181 -4.45 -23.40 11.44
N LYS A 182 -5.65 -23.17 12.01
CA LYS A 182 -6.08 -23.76 13.28
C LYS A 182 -6.25 -25.27 13.17
N ASN A 183 -6.84 -25.72 12.06
CA ASN A 183 -7.06 -27.15 11.80
C ASN A 183 -5.75 -27.90 11.61
N ASP A 184 -4.83 -27.35 10.81
CA ASP A 184 -3.52 -27.96 10.55
C ASP A 184 -2.67 -28.00 11.82
N PHE A 185 -2.61 -26.91 12.59
CA PHE A 185 -1.94 -26.93 13.89
C PHE A 185 -2.55 -27.94 14.86
N SER A 186 -3.89 -28.05 14.91
CA SER A 186 -4.58 -29.03 15.76
C SER A 186 -4.34 -30.48 15.31
N ALA A 187 -4.19 -30.74 14.01
CA ALA A 187 -3.82 -32.05 13.49
C ALA A 187 -2.37 -32.41 13.86
N PHE A 188 -1.44 -31.47 13.68
CA PHE A 188 -0.05 -31.61 14.09
C PHE A 188 0.08 -31.92 15.58
N ARG A 189 -0.56 -31.11 16.44
CA ARG A 189 -0.49 -31.27 17.89
C ARG A 189 -0.98 -32.65 18.34
N ARG A 190 -2.09 -33.15 17.79
CA ARG A 190 -2.63 -34.48 18.11
C ARG A 190 -1.67 -35.59 17.69
N ALA A 191 -1.11 -35.52 16.48
CA ALA A 191 -0.18 -36.52 15.97
C ALA A 191 1.12 -36.55 16.77
N ALA A 192 1.67 -35.38 17.10
CA ALA A 192 2.91 -35.26 17.84
C ALA A 192 2.78 -35.68 19.32
N GLN A 193 1.64 -35.40 19.95
CA GLN A 193 1.30 -35.92 21.29
C GLN A 193 1.20 -37.44 21.30
N PHE A 194 0.57 -38.04 20.28
CA PHE A 194 0.45 -39.49 20.15
C PHE A 194 1.82 -40.17 20.01
N LEU A 195 2.72 -39.59 19.21
CA LEU A 195 4.06 -40.13 18.98
C LEU A 195 5.05 -39.84 20.13
N GLN A 196 4.63 -39.14 21.18
CA GLN A 196 5.49 -38.72 22.30
C GLN A 196 6.76 -37.97 21.84
N VAL A 197 6.66 -37.22 20.74
CA VAL A 197 7.77 -36.43 20.18
C VAL A 197 8.08 -35.20 21.05
N MET A 198 7.26 -34.93 22.07
CA MET A 198 7.32 -33.78 22.95
C MET A 198 7.71 -34.21 24.36
N SER A 199 9.01 -34.13 24.65
CA SER A 199 9.55 -34.51 25.96
C SER A 199 9.96 -33.31 26.82
N ASP A 200 10.13 -32.13 26.24
CA ASP A 200 10.62 -30.94 26.93
C ASP A 200 9.49 -29.99 27.34
N THR A 201 9.57 -29.48 28.57
CA THR A 201 8.56 -28.58 29.16
C THR A 201 8.40 -27.28 28.37
N GLN A 202 9.47 -26.79 27.74
CA GLN A 202 9.46 -25.55 26.97
C GLN A 202 8.63 -25.69 25.68
N THR A 203 8.87 -26.72 24.87
CA THR A 203 8.08 -26.96 23.66
C THR A 203 6.59 -27.15 23.96
N ILE A 204 6.25 -27.82 25.07
CA ILE A 204 4.85 -27.98 25.49
C ILE A 204 4.20 -26.61 25.78
N HIS A 205 4.93 -25.72 26.47
CA HIS A 205 4.46 -24.38 26.77
C HIS A 205 4.28 -23.53 25.49
N ASP A 206 5.26 -23.56 24.59
CA ASP A 206 5.21 -22.78 23.34
C ASP A 206 4.09 -23.23 22.42
N MET A 207 3.82 -24.54 22.37
CA MET A 207 2.65 -25.08 21.69
C MET A 207 1.32 -24.63 22.28
N GLN A 208 1.24 -24.54 23.61
CA GLN A 208 0.03 -24.08 24.27
C GLN A 208 -0.22 -22.59 23.97
N ASN A 209 0.84 -21.78 23.96
CA ASN A 209 0.76 -20.36 23.57
C ASN A 209 0.29 -20.21 22.12
N LEU A 210 0.87 -20.97 21.19
CA LEU A 210 0.44 -20.94 19.80
C LEU A 210 -1.02 -21.40 19.65
N SER A 211 -1.43 -22.44 20.39
CA SER A 211 -2.81 -22.89 20.41
C SER A 211 -3.77 -21.78 20.85
N MET A 212 -3.41 -21.04 21.90
CA MET A 212 -4.24 -19.93 22.40
C MET A 212 -4.28 -18.79 21.38
N PHE A 213 -3.12 -18.39 20.85
CA PHE A 213 -3.01 -17.35 19.84
C PHE A 213 -3.89 -17.63 18.62
N LEU A 214 -3.83 -18.84 18.05
CA LEU A 214 -4.63 -19.23 16.89
C LEU A 214 -6.13 -19.34 17.21
N ALA A 215 -6.49 -19.72 18.44
CA ALA A 215 -7.89 -19.90 18.84
C ALA A 215 -8.61 -18.59 19.17
N THR A 216 -7.91 -17.60 19.72
CA THR A 216 -8.50 -16.31 20.10
C THR A 216 -8.74 -15.45 18.87
N GLN A 217 -10.01 -15.10 18.62
CA GLN A 217 -10.40 -14.15 17.58
C GLN A 217 -9.95 -12.74 17.99
N ASN A 218 -9.58 -11.91 17.01
CA ASN A 218 -9.11 -10.53 17.23
C ASN A 218 -7.87 -10.35 18.10
N LYS A 219 -7.10 -11.43 18.33
CA LYS A 219 -5.98 -11.45 19.27
C LYS A 219 -4.96 -10.33 19.03
N ILE A 220 -4.59 -10.04 17.78
CA ILE A 220 -3.58 -9.01 17.47
C ILE A 220 -4.14 -7.63 17.76
N LYS A 221 -5.41 -7.37 17.40
CA LYS A 221 -6.10 -6.08 17.67
C LYS A 221 -6.29 -5.83 19.16
N ASP A 222 -6.64 -6.87 19.91
CA ASP A 222 -6.84 -6.78 21.35
C ASP A 222 -5.51 -6.56 22.08
N ASP A 223 -4.43 -7.22 21.65
CA ASP A 223 -3.10 -7.07 22.24
C ASP A 223 -2.51 -5.68 22.01
N ILE A 224 -2.66 -5.12 20.81
CA ILE A 224 -2.23 -3.74 20.54
C ILE A 224 -3.06 -2.74 21.34
N ARG A 225 -4.40 -2.89 21.40
CA ARG A 225 -5.28 -2.04 22.21
C ARG A 225 -4.87 -2.10 23.69
N ALA A 226 -4.66 -3.30 24.22
CA ALA A 226 -4.27 -3.52 25.62
C ALA A 226 -2.90 -2.90 25.98
N LYS A 227 -1.94 -2.86 25.05
CA LYS A 227 -0.65 -2.19 25.26
C LYS A 227 -0.74 -0.67 25.05
N MET A 228 -1.52 -0.20 24.08
CA MET A 228 -1.66 1.22 23.77
C MET A 228 -2.36 2.01 24.87
N VAL A 229 -3.42 1.47 25.48
CA VAL A 229 -4.17 2.15 26.56
C VAL A 229 -3.28 2.45 27.79
N LYS A 230 -2.18 1.71 27.96
CA LYS A 230 -1.19 1.95 29.03
C LYS A 230 -0.25 3.12 28.74
N ILE A 231 -0.26 3.67 27.53
CA ILE A 231 0.61 4.78 27.12
C ILE A 231 -0.16 6.08 27.35
N GLU A 232 0.44 7.02 28.07
CA GLU A 232 -0.18 8.32 28.30
C GLU A 232 -0.29 9.13 27.00
N ALA A 233 -1.49 9.63 26.69
CA ALA A 233 -1.80 10.46 25.54
C ALA A 233 -1.50 9.84 24.16
N TYR A 234 -1.62 8.52 24.03
CA TYR A 234 -1.49 7.85 22.73
C TYR A 234 -2.54 8.34 21.72
N GLU A 235 -3.69 8.81 22.20
CA GLU A 235 -4.79 9.33 21.39
C GLU A 235 -4.43 10.62 20.65
N GLU A 236 -3.50 11.41 21.17
CA GLU A 236 -3.01 12.62 20.50
C GLU A 236 -2.20 12.25 19.24
N LEU A 237 -1.31 11.26 19.36
CA LEU A 237 -0.53 10.76 18.21
C LEU A 237 -1.42 10.08 17.18
N LEU A 238 -2.37 9.24 17.61
CA LEU A 238 -3.34 8.62 16.70
C LEU A 238 -4.19 9.67 15.98
N THR A 239 -4.53 10.77 16.66
CA THR A 239 -5.24 11.90 16.03
C THR A 239 -4.39 12.55 14.94
N ASP A 240 -3.08 12.71 15.14
CA ASP A 240 -2.18 13.24 14.12
C ASP A 240 -2.08 12.28 12.91
N VAL A 241 -2.03 10.95 13.16
CA VAL A 241 -2.08 9.91 12.10
C VAL A 241 -3.40 9.95 11.33
N ILE A 242 -4.55 10.10 12.01
CA ILE A 242 -5.87 10.23 11.37
C ILE A 242 -5.91 11.49 10.50
N ASN A 243 -5.43 12.62 11.04
CA ASN A 243 -5.49 13.90 10.34
C ASN A 243 -4.62 13.93 9.08
N ILE A 244 -3.41 13.35 9.11
CA ILE A 244 -2.58 13.25 7.92
C ILE A 244 -3.19 12.30 6.88
N CYS A 245 -3.75 11.15 7.29
CA CYS A 245 -4.42 10.25 6.36
C CYS A 245 -5.65 10.91 5.71
N ALA A 246 -6.46 11.62 6.51
CA ALA A 246 -7.61 12.36 6.00
C ALA A 246 -7.20 13.49 5.06
N HIS A 247 -6.09 14.19 5.37
CA HIS A 247 -5.56 15.26 4.51
C HIS A 247 -5.05 14.70 3.18
N MET A 248 -4.24 13.64 3.22
CA MET A 248 -3.71 12.99 2.02
C MET A 248 -4.84 12.44 1.13
N PHE A 249 -5.91 11.89 1.75
CA PHE A 249 -7.08 11.41 1.02
C PHE A 249 -7.85 12.54 0.32
N GLU A 250 -8.20 13.62 1.03
CA GLU A 250 -9.00 14.73 0.48
C GLU A 250 -8.22 15.59 -0.52
N ALA A 251 -6.92 15.78 -0.29
CA ALA A 251 -6.05 16.55 -1.18
C ALA A 251 -5.54 15.74 -2.38
N HIS A 252 -5.96 14.46 -2.51
CA HIS A 252 -5.50 13.55 -3.56
C HIS A 252 -3.96 13.40 -3.61
N LEU A 253 -3.31 13.40 -2.45
CA LEU A 253 -1.86 13.23 -2.29
C LEU A 253 -1.51 11.74 -2.14
N TYR A 254 -1.80 11.00 -3.21
CA TYR A 254 -1.47 9.58 -3.36
C TYR A 254 -1.37 9.25 -4.84
N LEU A 255 -0.69 8.15 -5.16
CA LEU A 255 -0.63 7.66 -6.54
C LEU A 255 -1.35 6.32 -6.65
N ALA A 256 -0.97 5.33 -5.84
CA ALA A 256 -1.51 3.98 -5.98
C ALA A 256 -2.90 3.84 -5.33
N PRO A 257 -3.82 3.06 -5.93
CA PRO A 257 -5.13 2.77 -5.31
C PRO A 257 -5.00 2.19 -3.89
N SER A 258 -3.98 1.36 -3.68
CA SER A 258 -3.70 0.76 -2.37
C SER A 258 -3.39 1.80 -1.29
N GLU A 259 -2.78 2.94 -1.63
CA GLU A 259 -2.52 4.03 -0.68
C GLU A 259 -3.82 4.75 -0.29
N ARG A 260 -4.67 5.05 -1.29
CA ARG A 260 -6.01 5.59 -1.05
C ARG A 260 -6.83 4.68 -0.12
N HIS A 261 -6.83 3.38 -0.39
CA HIS A 261 -7.53 2.37 0.42
C HIS A 261 -6.92 2.25 1.82
N MET A 262 -5.60 2.33 1.93
CA MET A 262 -4.89 2.30 3.21
C MET A 262 -5.32 3.47 4.11
N PHE A 263 -5.45 4.70 3.60
CA PHE A 263 -5.85 5.84 4.43
C PHE A 263 -7.18 5.60 5.14
N VAL A 264 -8.19 5.10 4.42
CA VAL A 264 -9.51 4.83 5.02
C VAL A 264 -9.45 3.69 6.05
N LYS A 265 -8.65 2.64 5.79
CA LYS A 265 -8.40 1.56 6.76
C LYS A 265 -7.71 2.07 8.02
N VAL A 266 -6.69 2.92 7.86
CA VAL A 266 -5.94 3.48 8.98
C VAL A 266 -6.83 4.39 9.82
N ILE A 267 -7.62 5.26 9.20
CA ILE A 267 -8.58 6.12 9.92
C ILE A 267 -9.51 5.25 10.76
N ALA A 268 -10.16 4.25 10.16
CA ALA A 268 -11.08 3.37 10.86
C ALA A 268 -10.42 2.61 12.03
N PHE A 269 -9.26 2.00 11.80
CA PHE A 269 -8.59 1.22 12.82
C PHE A 269 -8.03 2.11 13.94
N SER A 270 -7.56 3.32 13.63
CA SER A 270 -7.12 4.29 14.64
C SER A 270 -8.27 4.76 15.51
N LEU A 271 -9.45 5.01 14.94
CA LEU A 271 -10.66 5.34 15.70
C LEU A 271 -11.09 4.18 16.62
N PHE A 272 -10.96 2.94 16.15
CA PHE A 272 -11.19 1.75 16.97
C PHE A 272 -10.18 1.63 18.12
N LEU A 273 -8.93 2.04 17.93
CA LEU A 273 -7.94 2.04 19.01
C LEU A 273 -8.17 3.19 20.00
N MET A 274 -8.77 4.30 19.58
CA MET A 274 -9.17 5.46 20.39
C MET A 274 -10.55 5.29 21.06
N ASP A 275 -10.82 4.10 21.56
CA ASP A 275 -12.12 3.69 22.09
C ASP A 275 -11.99 3.17 23.53
N GLY A 276 -11.69 4.10 24.45
CA GLY A 276 -11.58 3.84 25.88
C GLY A 276 -12.11 5.01 26.73
N ASP A 277 -12.17 4.81 28.05
CA ASP A 277 -12.70 5.82 28.97
C ASP A 277 -11.88 7.12 28.97
N SER A 278 -10.54 6.99 28.90
CA SER A 278 -9.59 8.09 28.84
C SER A 278 -9.50 8.69 27.42
N ALA A 279 -9.30 7.84 26.42
CA ALA A 279 -9.18 8.19 25.01
C ALA A 279 -10.52 7.95 24.29
N ASN A 280 -11.24 9.03 23.99
CA ASN A 280 -12.57 8.94 23.40
C ASN A 280 -12.70 9.88 22.18
N VAL A 281 -13.16 9.33 21.06
CA VAL A 281 -13.34 10.05 19.78
C VAL A 281 -14.20 11.31 19.95
N ALA A 282 -15.30 11.24 20.71
CA ALA A 282 -16.17 12.38 20.95
C ALA A 282 -15.47 13.49 21.75
N LYS A 283 -14.60 13.13 22.72
CA LYS A 283 -13.81 14.12 23.46
C LYS A 283 -12.79 14.80 22.54
N MET A 284 -12.17 14.06 21.62
CA MET A 284 -11.20 14.61 20.67
C MET A 284 -11.86 15.53 19.62
N ASP A 285 -13.09 15.21 19.23
CA ASP A 285 -13.93 16.06 18.38
C ASP A 285 -14.34 17.36 19.11
N GLN A 286 -14.75 17.27 20.39
CA GLN A 286 -15.02 18.45 21.23
C GLN A 286 -13.78 19.35 21.41
N LYS A 287 -12.58 18.76 21.51
CA LYS A 287 -11.30 19.48 21.53
C LYS A 287 -10.91 20.07 20.16
N LYS A 288 -11.68 19.83 19.10
CA LYS A 288 -11.38 20.19 17.70
C LYS A 288 -10.04 19.61 17.19
N ARG A 289 -9.56 18.54 17.81
CA ARG A 289 -8.37 17.79 17.36
C ARG A 289 -8.76 16.78 16.28
N LEU A 290 -9.98 16.27 16.34
CA LEU A 290 -10.63 15.50 15.29
C LEU A 290 -11.86 16.24 14.76
N ASN A 291 -12.31 15.84 13.57
CA ASN A 291 -13.55 16.33 12.97
C ASN A 291 -14.35 15.13 12.45
N ILE A 292 -15.35 14.70 13.22
CA ILE A 292 -16.15 13.52 12.89
C ILE A 292 -16.90 13.70 11.56
N SER A 293 -17.48 14.88 11.30
CA SER A 293 -18.20 15.17 10.06
C SER A 293 -17.32 15.08 8.81
N ARG A 294 -16.03 15.38 8.94
CA ARG A 294 -15.03 15.20 7.88
C ARG A 294 -14.80 13.71 7.62
N LEU A 295 -14.59 12.92 8.67
CA LEU A 295 -14.34 11.48 8.56
C LEU A 295 -15.58 10.73 8.04
N ASP A 296 -16.79 11.15 8.44
CA ASP A 296 -18.05 10.56 7.96
C ASP A 296 -18.22 10.71 6.44
N ARG A 297 -17.83 11.87 5.87
CA ARG A 297 -17.80 12.06 4.41
C ARG A 297 -16.78 11.15 3.72
N ILE A 298 -15.60 10.93 4.33
CA ILE A 298 -14.57 10.04 3.79
C ILE A 298 -15.10 8.61 3.75
N PHE A 299 -15.66 8.10 4.85
CA PHE A 299 -16.23 6.75 4.90
C PHE A 299 -17.39 6.57 3.92
N LYS A 300 -18.26 7.59 3.77
CA LYS A 300 -19.32 7.54 2.77
C LYS A 300 -18.81 7.52 1.33
N SER A 301 -17.70 8.21 1.06
CA SER A 301 -17.11 8.25 -0.29
C SER A 301 -16.46 6.93 -0.72
N LEU A 302 -16.06 6.10 0.25
CA LEU A 302 -15.38 4.83 0.01
C LEU A 302 -15.76 3.82 1.11
N GLU A 303 -16.91 3.18 0.92
CA GLU A 303 -17.52 2.30 1.92
C GLU A 303 -16.84 0.93 2.04
N VAL A 304 -16.35 0.40 0.91
CA VAL A 304 -15.73 -0.92 0.82
C VAL A 304 -14.35 -0.79 0.19
N VAL A 305 -13.36 -1.47 0.78
CA VAL A 305 -11.99 -1.49 0.28
C VAL A 305 -11.41 -2.90 0.31
N PRO A 306 -10.44 -3.21 -0.57
CA PRO A 306 -9.62 -4.40 -0.46
C PRO A 306 -8.86 -4.43 0.87
N LEU A 307 -8.98 -5.55 1.56
CA LEU A 307 -8.16 -5.84 2.72
C LEU A 307 -6.86 -6.51 2.28
N TYR A 308 -6.97 -7.70 1.68
CA TYR A 308 -5.86 -8.47 1.12
C TYR A 308 -6.40 -9.54 0.16
N GLY A 309 -5.89 -9.61 -1.07
CA GLY A 309 -6.40 -10.55 -2.07
C GLY A 309 -7.88 -10.34 -2.39
N ASP A 310 -8.67 -11.42 -2.37
CA ASP A 310 -10.13 -11.38 -2.54
C ASP A 310 -10.90 -10.98 -1.27
N MET A 311 -10.22 -10.81 -0.14
CA MET A 311 -10.86 -10.37 1.11
C MET A 311 -11.11 -8.86 1.10
N GLN A 312 -12.36 -8.50 1.36
CA GLN A 312 -12.82 -7.12 1.41
C GLN A 312 -13.15 -6.72 2.86
N ILE A 313 -13.16 -5.42 3.13
CA ILE A 313 -13.58 -4.90 4.42
C ILE A 313 -14.40 -3.63 4.23
N GLN A 314 -15.40 -3.44 5.10
CA GLN A 314 -16.03 -2.15 5.34
C GLN A 314 -15.25 -1.46 6.47
N PRO A 315 -14.44 -0.41 6.19
CA PRO A 315 -13.66 0.24 7.23
C PRO A 315 -14.53 0.75 8.38
N PHE A 316 -15.71 1.30 8.06
CA PHE A 316 -16.64 1.82 9.05
C PHE A 316 -17.15 0.75 10.04
N SER A 317 -17.09 -0.54 9.70
CA SER A 317 -17.41 -1.63 10.63
C SER A 317 -16.54 -1.63 11.90
N PHE A 318 -15.30 -1.10 11.84
CA PHE A 318 -14.47 -0.92 13.03
C PHE A 318 -15.06 0.12 13.98
N VAL A 319 -15.57 1.22 13.43
CA VAL A 319 -16.18 2.31 14.20
C VAL A 319 -17.52 1.87 14.80
N ARG A 320 -18.35 1.12 14.05
CA ARG A 320 -19.62 0.58 14.57
C ARG A 320 -19.44 -0.40 15.75
N ARG A 321 -18.29 -1.09 15.80
CA ARG A 321 -17.96 -2.07 16.85
C ARG A 321 -17.32 -1.42 18.10
N SER A 322 -17.08 -0.12 18.08
CA SER A 322 -16.50 0.61 19.20
C SER A 322 -17.48 0.71 20.37
N GLN A 323 -16.96 0.65 21.61
CA GLN A 323 -17.73 0.72 22.85
C GLN A 323 -18.50 2.04 22.99
N PHE A 324 -17.91 3.17 22.60
CA PHE A 324 -18.54 4.50 22.68
C PHE A 324 -19.16 4.96 21.36
N TYR A 325 -19.54 4.02 20.50
CA TYR A 325 -20.18 4.33 19.22
C TYR A 325 -21.54 5.00 19.42
N ASP A 326 -21.79 6.07 18.66
CA ASP A 326 -23.04 6.82 18.65
C ASP A 326 -23.43 7.09 17.19
N ALA A 327 -24.46 6.39 16.72
CA ALA A 327 -24.96 6.47 15.34
C ALA A 327 -25.35 7.90 14.93
N SER A 328 -25.82 8.73 15.88
CA SER A 328 -26.25 10.10 15.58
C SER A 328 -25.12 11.01 15.08
N LYS A 329 -23.87 10.66 15.38
CA LYS A 329 -22.67 11.39 14.96
C LYS A 329 -22.17 11.01 13.56
N TRP A 330 -22.68 9.91 13.01
CA TRP A 330 -22.24 9.35 11.73
C TRP A 330 -23.42 9.19 10.75
N PRO A 331 -24.21 10.25 10.49
CA PRO A 331 -25.44 10.15 9.73
C PRO A 331 -25.26 9.63 8.30
N LEU A 332 -24.07 9.80 7.69
CA LEU A 332 -23.80 9.34 6.32
C LEU A 332 -23.38 7.86 6.27
N SER A 333 -22.56 7.41 7.21
CA SER A 333 -21.92 6.09 7.19
C SER A 333 -22.61 5.03 8.06
N ASP A 334 -23.48 5.45 8.99
CA ASP A 334 -24.28 4.54 9.81
C ASP A 334 -25.11 3.58 8.94
N LYS A 335 -25.76 4.12 7.90
CA LYS A 335 -26.53 3.34 6.93
C LYS A 335 -25.62 2.80 5.84
N GLU A 336 -25.75 1.49 5.58
CA GLU A 336 -25.08 0.85 4.45
C GLU A 336 -25.62 1.37 3.12
N GLY A 337 -24.73 1.65 2.17
CA GLY A 337 -25.10 2.06 0.83
C GLY A 337 -25.71 0.91 0.05
N GLU A 338 -26.89 1.14 -0.53
CA GLU A 338 -27.55 0.15 -1.41
C GLU A 338 -26.83 -0.02 -2.76
N LYS A 339 -25.92 0.90 -3.12
CA LYS A 339 -25.24 0.94 -4.41
C LYS A 339 -23.77 1.27 -4.24
N CYS A 340 -22.94 0.70 -5.11
CA CYS A 340 -21.53 1.05 -5.24
C CYS A 340 -21.39 2.54 -5.57
N HIS A 341 -20.41 3.21 -4.97
CA HIS A 341 -20.09 4.61 -5.29
C HIS A 341 -19.52 4.75 -6.71
N VAL A 342 -18.93 3.68 -7.25
CA VAL A 342 -18.47 3.60 -8.63
C VAL A 342 -19.59 3.05 -9.52
N ASN A 343 -20.15 3.90 -10.37
CA ASN A 343 -20.93 3.45 -11.51
C ASN A 343 -19.99 3.22 -12.71
N ILE A 344 -19.53 1.98 -12.89
CA ILE A 344 -18.55 1.63 -13.92
C ILE A 344 -19.05 1.92 -15.34
N VAL A 345 -20.37 1.84 -15.59
CA VAL A 345 -20.99 2.09 -16.91
C VAL A 345 -20.97 3.57 -17.28
N GLU A 346 -21.06 4.47 -16.30
CA GLU A 346 -20.86 5.90 -16.55
C GLU A 346 -19.38 6.27 -16.55
N ARG A 347 -18.57 5.67 -15.68
CA ARG A 347 -17.13 5.93 -15.60
C ARG A 347 -16.40 5.59 -16.89
N VAL A 348 -16.74 4.47 -17.55
CA VAL A 348 -16.09 4.08 -18.82
C VAL A 348 -16.22 5.13 -19.92
N LYS A 349 -17.29 5.95 -19.91
CA LYS A 349 -17.46 7.06 -20.87
C LYS A 349 -16.41 8.15 -20.66
N VAL A 350 -16.16 8.49 -19.39
CA VAL A 350 -15.13 9.46 -18.99
C VAL A 350 -13.75 8.87 -19.28
N THR A 351 -13.50 7.62 -18.88
CA THR A 351 -12.25 6.88 -19.16
C THR A 351 -11.92 6.89 -20.65
N ARG A 352 -12.90 6.69 -21.54
CA ARG A 352 -12.67 6.71 -22.99
C ARG A 352 -12.23 8.09 -23.49
N ALA A 353 -12.89 9.16 -23.03
CA ALA A 353 -12.53 10.52 -23.41
C ALA A 353 -11.13 10.90 -22.90
N ASP A 354 -10.82 10.55 -21.64
CA ASP A 354 -9.51 10.78 -21.04
C ASP A 354 -8.42 9.98 -21.78
N HIS A 355 -8.70 8.72 -22.12
CA HIS A 355 -7.79 7.85 -22.86
C HIS A 355 -7.49 8.41 -24.25
N GLU A 356 -8.52 8.80 -25.02
CA GLU A 356 -8.34 9.39 -26.35
C GLU A 356 -7.51 10.68 -26.30
N SER A 357 -7.83 11.56 -25.35
CA SER A 357 -7.11 12.81 -25.14
C SER A 357 -5.63 12.56 -24.78
N TYR A 358 -5.38 11.66 -23.82
CA TYR A 358 -4.04 11.36 -23.34
C TYR A 358 -3.19 10.68 -24.42
N VAL A 359 -3.71 9.64 -25.08
CA VAL A 359 -2.99 8.91 -26.14
C VAL A 359 -2.65 9.85 -27.31
N THR A 360 -3.55 10.77 -27.66
CA THR A 360 -3.27 11.78 -28.68
C THR A 360 -2.12 12.71 -28.27
N GLN A 361 -2.08 13.16 -27.02
CA GLN A 361 -0.98 13.99 -26.50
C GLN A 361 0.33 13.20 -26.45
N LEU A 362 0.28 11.95 -26.00
CA LEU A 362 1.43 11.04 -25.95
C LEU A 362 2.03 10.82 -27.33
N ALA A 363 1.20 10.54 -28.33
CA ALA A 363 1.64 10.32 -29.70
C ALA A 363 2.28 11.57 -30.31
N LYS A 364 1.71 12.76 -30.07
CA LYS A 364 2.27 14.03 -30.52
C LYS A 364 3.67 14.26 -29.95
N LEU A 365 3.84 14.07 -28.65
CA LEU A 365 5.12 14.27 -27.96
C LEU A 365 6.16 13.20 -28.32
N ASN A 366 5.73 11.95 -28.50
CA ASN A 366 6.63 10.89 -28.95
C ASN A 366 7.15 11.16 -30.37
N ASN A 367 6.26 11.56 -31.28
CA ASN A 367 6.65 11.90 -32.65
C ASN A 367 7.54 13.15 -32.69
N SER A 368 7.28 14.17 -31.88
CA SER A 368 8.14 15.36 -31.84
C SER A 368 9.55 15.02 -31.35
N VAL A 369 9.68 14.13 -30.35
CA VAL A 369 10.97 13.65 -29.85
C VAL A 369 11.70 12.76 -30.87
N ALA A 370 10.96 11.99 -31.67
CA ALA A 370 11.56 11.17 -32.73
C ALA A 370 12.08 12.00 -33.91
N ILE A 371 11.42 13.13 -34.21
CA ILE A 371 11.75 14.01 -35.34
C ILE A 371 12.80 15.06 -34.97
N SER A 372 12.91 15.46 -33.70
CA SER A 372 13.95 16.39 -33.27
C SER A 372 15.32 15.71 -33.29
N ASP A 373 16.27 16.28 -34.04
CA ASP A 373 17.65 15.81 -34.09
C ASP A 373 18.17 15.53 -32.67
N ARG A 374 18.65 14.30 -32.44
CA ARG A 374 19.17 13.74 -31.17
C ARG A 374 20.30 14.57 -30.50
N VAL A 375 20.63 15.76 -31.02
CA VAL A 375 21.70 16.66 -30.57
C VAL A 375 21.15 17.90 -29.84
N SER A 376 19.87 18.24 -29.95
CA SER A 376 19.28 19.26 -29.08
C SER A 376 19.08 18.66 -27.70
N LEU A 377 19.92 19.07 -26.75
CA LEU A 377 19.70 18.88 -25.32
C LEU A 377 18.23 19.18 -25.00
N ASN A 378 17.43 18.17 -24.66
CA ASN A 378 16.02 18.36 -24.27
C ASN A 378 15.92 19.58 -23.36
N SER A 379 15.20 20.61 -23.79
CA SER A 379 15.09 21.85 -23.02
C SER A 379 14.45 21.56 -21.66
N ASP A 380 14.71 22.38 -20.66
CA ASP A 380 14.07 22.21 -19.34
C ASP A 380 12.53 22.23 -19.43
N ALA A 381 11.99 22.95 -20.42
CA ALA A 381 10.56 22.97 -20.73
C ALA A 381 10.05 21.62 -21.25
N GLU A 382 10.76 21.00 -22.20
CA GLU A 382 10.42 19.67 -22.73
C GLU A 382 10.53 18.59 -21.63
N ASN A 383 11.58 18.63 -20.80
CA ASN A 383 11.74 17.69 -19.69
C ASN A 383 10.58 17.82 -18.68
N ARG A 384 10.13 19.05 -18.41
CA ARG A 384 8.96 19.31 -17.56
C ARG A 384 7.67 18.78 -18.17
N GLU A 385 7.45 19.01 -19.46
CA GLU A 385 6.27 18.53 -20.18
C GLU A 385 6.20 17.00 -20.19
N LEU A 386 7.29 16.32 -20.53
CA LEU A 386 7.39 14.86 -20.47
C LEU A 386 7.20 14.31 -19.05
N THR A 387 7.69 15.01 -18.03
CA THR A 387 7.48 14.61 -16.62
C THR A 387 6.01 14.77 -16.21
N SER A 388 5.36 15.87 -16.61
CA SER A 388 3.93 16.09 -16.37
C SER A 388 3.09 15.05 -17.09
N LEU A 389 3.44 14.70 -18.32
CA LEU A 389 2.79 13.66 -19.10
C LEU A 389 2.94 12.29 -18.43
N ALA A 390 4.14 11.92 -17.98
CA ALA A 390 4.38 10.68 -17.25
C ALA A 390 3.54 10.59 -15.98
N LEU A 391 3.53 11.67 -15.17
CA LEU A 391 2.72 11.72 -13.95
C LEU A 391 1.24 11.59 -14.25
N SER A 392 0.71 12.34 -15.22
CA SER A 392 -0.68 12.28 -15.63
C SER A 392 -1.08 10.88 -16.13
N GLY A 393 -0.22 10.22 -16.91
CA GLY A 393 -0.46 8.86 -17.40
C GLY A 393 -0.55 7.84 -16.26
N VAL A 394 0.35 7.92 -15.29
CA VAL A 394 0.30 7.04 -14.11
C VAL A 394 -0.92 7.33 -13.25
N GLN A 395 -1.29 8.61 -13.06
CA GLN A 395 -2.51 8.99 -12.34
C GLN A 395 -3.77 8.44 -13.01
N LEU A 396 -3.89 8.52 -14.34
CA LEU A 396 -4.99 7.94 -15.09
C LEU A 396 -5.05 6.42 -14.91
N LEU A 397 -3.92 5.72 -15.06
CA LEU A 397 -3.84 4.27 -14.83
C LEU A 397 -4.30 3.89 -13.43
N CYS A 398 -3.84 4.63 -12.41
CA CYS A 398 -4.22 4.39 -11.03
C CYS A 398 -5.71 4.68 -10.79
N GLN A 399 -6.24 5.78 -11.31
CA GLN A 399 -7.66 6.11 -11.16
C GLN A 399 -8.56 5.04 -11.80
N TRP A 400 -8.27 4.63 -13.04
CA TRP A 400 -9.08 3.59 -13.72
C TRP A 400 -8.94 2.23 -13.03
N THR A 401 -7.75 1.91 -12.52
CA THR A 401 -7.54 0.70 -11.71
C THR A 401 -8.34 0.76 -10.41
N ALA A 402 -8.39 1.91 -9.74
CA ALA A 402 -9.20 2.11 -8.55
C ALA A 402 -10.69 1.90 -8.85
N ASP A 403 -11.22 2.45 -9.95
CA ASP A 403 -12.62 2.26 -10.35
C ASP A 403 -12.96 0.77 -10.55
N VAL A 404 -12.08 0.01 -11.22
CA VAL A 404 -12.25 -1.44 -11.41
C VAL A 404 -12.20 -2.19 -10.07
N VAL A 405 -11.17 -1.94 -9.26
CA VAL A 405 -10.97 -2.64 -7.99
C VAL A 405 -12.10 -2.33 -7.01
N GLU A 406 -12.50 -1.07 -6.88
CA GLU A 406 -13.58 -0.63 -5.98
C GLU A 406 -14.94 -1.21 -6.40
N THR A 407 -15.20 -1.33 -7.72
CA THR A 407 -16.39 -2.01 -8.24
C THR A 407 -16.40 -3.48 -7.84
N ILE A 408 -15.27 -4.19 -8.03
CA ILE A 408 -15.14 -5.61 -7.68
C ILE A 408 -15.26 -5.81 -6.16
N SER A 409 -14.58 -4.99 -5.37
CA SER A 409 -14.62 -5.03 -3.90
C SER A 409 -16.04 -4.87 -3.37
N TRP A 410 -16.79 -3.91 -3.90
CA TRP A 410 -18.18 -3.71 -3.49
C TRP A 410 -19.05 -4.92 -3.84
N LYS A 411 -18.92 -5.47 -5.05
CA LYS A 411 -19.71 -6.64 -5.50
C LYS A 411 -19.37 -7.92 -4.74
N LEU A 412 -18.11 -8.11 -4.36
CA LEU A 412 -17.69 -9.25 -3.55
C LEU A 412 -18.33 -9.25 -2.15
N LEU A 413 -18.55 -8.07 -1.57
CA LEU A 413 -19.17 -7.94 -0.26
C LEU A 413 -20.71 -7.93 -0.31
N HIS A 414 -21.30 -7.66 -1.48
CA HIS A 414 -22.75 -7.59 -1.67
C HIS A 414 -23.20 -8.60 -2.74
N PRO A 415 -23.21 -9.91 -2.43
CA PRO A 415 -23.65 -10.94 -3.37
C PRO A 415 -25.12 -10.74 -3.76
N THR A 416 -25.44 -10.97 -5.03
CA THR A 416 -26.82 -10.92 -5.49
C THR A 416 -27.64 -12.10 -4.95
N ASN A 417 -28.94 -12.09 -5.21
CA ASN A 417 -29.85 -13.17 -4.84
C ASN A 417 -30.93 -13.31 -5.93
N SER A 418 -31.73 -14.37 -5.83
CA SER A 418 -32.79 -14.68 -6.81
C SER A 418 -33.91 -13.63 -6.90
N LYS A 419 -34.03 -12.73 -5.92
CA LYS A 419 -34.99 -11.61 -5.96
C LYS A 419 -34.47 -10.47 -6.83
N ASP A 420 -33.19 -10.15 -6.68
CA ASP A 420 -32.54 -9.05 -7.40
C ASP A 420 -32.12 -9.45 -8.82
N ASN A 421 -31.76 -10.73 -9.01
CA ASN A 421 -31.44 -11.29 -10.32
C ASN A 421 -32.19 -12.62 -10.54
N LYS A 422 -33.14 -12.63 -11.47
CA LYS A 422 -33.95 -13.81 -11.81
C LYS A 422 -33.14 -14.98 -12.39
N ASP A 423 -31.98 -14.69 -12.97
CA ASP A 423 -31.09 -15.72 -13.53
C ASP A 423 -30.19 -16.35 -12.46
N CYS A 424 -30.22 -15.85 -11.21
CA CYS A 424 -29.46 -16.38 -10.09
C CYS A 424 -30.23 -17.55 -9.43
N PRO A 425 -29.72 -18.78 -9.48
CA PRO A 425 -30.31 -19.91 -8.78
C PRO A 425 -30.32 -19.72 -7.26
N GLU A 426 -31.34 -20.23 -6.56
CA GLU A 426 -31.41 -20.15 -5.09
C GLU A 426 -30.31 -20.96 -4.39
N ASN A 427 -29.83 -22.03 -5.04
CA ASN A 427 -28.75 -22.89 -4.55
C ASN A 427 -27.34 -22.41 -4.97
N ALA A 428 -27.22 -21.26 -5.62
CA ALA A 428 -25.94 -20.73 -6.04
C ALA A 428 -25.04 -20.41 -4.83
N GLU A 429 -23.80 -20.88 -4.87
CA GLU A 429 -22.81 -20.59 -3.83
C GLU A 429 -22.56 -19.09 -3.73
N GLU A 430 -22.18 -18.62 -2.53
CA GLU A 430 -21.97 -17.19 -2.27
C GLU A 430 -20.97 -16.55 -3.24
N TYR A 431 -19.88 -17.23 -3.58
CA TYR A 431 -18.90 -16.72 -4.53
C TYR A 431 -19.48 -16.59 -5.95
N GLU A 432 -20.32 -17.52 -6.38
CA GLU A 432 -21.00 -17.46 -7.68
C GLU A 432 -22.01 -16.31 -7.72
N ARG A 433 -22.73 -16.09 -6.61
CA ARG A 433 -23.64 -14.95 -6.41
C ARG A 433 -22.91 -13.61 -6.32
N ALA A 434 -21.69 -13.59 -5.79
CA ALA A 434 -20.85 -12.39 -5.71
C ALA A 434 -20.19 -12.03 -7.06
N THR A 435 -20.00 -13.02 -7.93
CA THR A 435 -19.27 -12.87 -9.20
C THR A 435 -20.19 -13.09 -10.41
N ARG A 436 -20.38 -14.33 -10.86
CA ARG A 436 -21.07 -14.69 -12.11
C ARG A 436 -22.40 -13.97 -12.33
N TYR A 437 -23.23 -13.93 -11.29
CA TYR A 437 -24.59 -13.37 -11.32
C TYR A 437 -24.68 -11.91 -10.88
N ASN A 438 -23.59 -11.30 -10.38
CA ASN A 438 -23.63 -9.95 -9.80
C ASN A 438 -23.32 -8.82 -10.80
N TYR A 439 -23.10 -9.15 -12.06
CA TYR A 439 -22.80 -8.17 -13.12
C TYR A 439 -23.77 -8.30 -14.29
N SER A 440 -24.38 -7.18 -14.66
CA SER A 440 -25.11 -7.01 -15.91
C SER A 440 -24.17 -7.09 -17.13
N ALA A 441 -24.75 -7.32 -18.32
CA ALA A 441 -24.00 -7.29 -19.58
C ALA A 441 -23.30 -5.94 -19.82
N ALA A 442 -23.94 -4.82 -19.42
CA ALA A 442 -23.37 -3.49 -19.52
C ALA A 442 -22.16 -3.31 -18.59
N GLU A 443 -22.26 -3.74 -17.34
CA GLU A 443 -21.14 -3.70 -16.39
C GLU A 443 -19.96 -4.56 -16.85
N LYS A 444 -20.22 -5.79 -17.34
CA LYS A 444 -19.17 -6.67 -17.90
C LYS A 444 -18.45 -6.00 -19.07
N THR A 445 -19.20 -5.41 -19.99
CA THR A 445 -18.65 -4.71 -21.14
C THR A 445 -17.83 -3.49 -20.72
N ALA A 446 -18.32 -2.69 -19.76
CA ALA A 446 -17.61 -1.55 -19.21
C ALA A 446 -16.31 -1.95 -18.53
N LEU A 447 -16.32 -3.01 -17.71
CA LEU A 447 -15.12 -3.55 -17.07
C LEU A 447 -14.07 -4.00 -18.10
N ILE A 448 -14.48 -4.74 -19.14
CA ILE A 448 -13.57 -5.19 -20.20
C ILE A 448 -12.93 -3.99 -20.91
N GLN A 449 -13.74 -2.98 -21.28
CA GLN A 449 -13.22 -1.77 -21.93
C GLN A 449 -12.24 -1.00 -21.04
N THR A 450 -12.58 -0.81 -19.76
CA THR A 450 -11.69 -0.12 -18.81
C THR A 450 -10.39 -0.89 -18.61
N ILE A 451 -10.43 -2.22 -18.45
CA ILE A 451 -9.24 -3.06 -18.32
C ILE A 451 -8.37 -2.98 -19.59
N ALA A 452 -8.99 -3.03 -20.77
CA ALA A 452 -8.26 -2.90 -22.04
C ALA A 452 -7.57 -1.54 -22.17
N MET A 453 -8.23 -0.44 -21.80
CA MET A 453 -7.62 0.89 -21.81
C MET A 453 -6.47 1.01 -20.80
N ILE A 454 -6.62 0.44 -19.59
CA ILE A 454 -5.53 0.38 -18.59
C ILE A 454 -4.32 -0.37 -19.17
N LYS A 455 -4.53 -1.56 -19.73
CA LYS A 455 -3.47 -2.43 -20.24
C LYS A 455 -2.82 -1.85 -21.49
N GLY A 456 -3.61 -1.27 -22.40
CA GLY A 456 -3.14 -0.53 -23.57
C GLY A 456 -2.27 0.66 -23.19
N LEU A 457 -2.74 1.53 -22.29
CA LEU A 457 -1.96 2.68 -21.82
C LEU A 457 -0.69 2.25 -21.07
N GLN A 458 -0.77 1.21 -20.24
CA GLN A 458 0.40 0.63 -19.56
C GLN A 458 1.47 0.16 -20.56
N SER A 459 1.05 -0.47 -21.67
CA SER A 459 1.94 -0.90 -22.75
C SER A 459 2.61 0.31 -23.43
N LEU A 460 1.82 1.33 -23.79
CA LEU A 460 2.32 2.56 -24.42
C LEU A 460 3.35 3.28 -23.55
N LEU A 461 3.02 3.54 -22.27
CA LEU A 461 3.94 4.15 -21.31
C LEU A 461 5.21 3.30 -21.11
N GLY A 462 5.05 1.99 -21.14
CA GLY A 462 6.16 1.05 -21.03
C GLY A 462 7.15 1.11 -22.18
N ARG A 463 6.70 1.39 -23.41
CA ARG A 463 7.57 1.51 -24.60
C ARG A 463 8.47 2.74 -24.51
N ILE A 464 7.93 3.86 -24.02
CA ILE A 464 8.67 5.13 -23.91
C ILE A 464 9.34 5.33 -22.55
N GLU A 465 9.37 4.31 -21.70
CA GLU A 465 9.83 4.39 -20.31
C GLU A 465 11.26 4.96 -20.18
N SER A 466 12.17 4.59 -21.09
CA SER A 466 13.56 5.07 -21.09
C SER A 466 13.64 6.59 -21.29
N SER A 467 12.89 7.11 -22.26
CA SER A 467 12.78 8.55 -22.55
C SER A 467 12.18 9.30 -21.37
N LEU A 468 11.05 8.80 -20.83
CA LEU A 468 10.40 9.39 -19.67
C LEU A 468 11.33 9.39 -18.44
N SER A 469 12.04 8.30 -18.16
CA SER A 469 12.94 8.20 -17.00
C SER A 469 14.06 9.24 -17.06
N ASN A 470 14.66 9.45 -18.24
CA ASN A 470 15.70 10.46 -18.43
C ASN A 470 15.15 11.88 -18.25
N ALA A 471 13.99 12.18 -18.86
CA ALA A 471 13.32 13.48 -18.71
C ALA A 471 12.96 13.79 -17.25
N ILE A 472 12.39 12.82 -16.54
CA ILE A 472 12.03 12.94 -15.12
C ILE A 472 13.26 13.24 -14.27
N ARG A 473 14.38 12.52 -14.45
CA ARG A 473 15.61 12.75 -13.69
C ARG A 473 16.17 14.15 -13.93
N ARG A 474 16.19 14.60 -15.19
CA ARG A 474 16.66 15.94 -15.57
C ARG A 474 15.77 17.02 -14.98
N HIS A 475 14.45 16.87 -15.09
CA HIS A 475 13.49 17.83 -14.54
C HIS A 475 13.58 17.93 -13.02
N ILE A 476 13.58 16.79 -12.30
CA ILE A 476 13.74 16.78 -10.84
C ILE A 476 15.06 17.42 -10.43
N TYR A 477 16.15 17.13 -11.14
CA TYR A 477 17.44 17.76 -10.89
C TYR A 477 17.38 19.27 -11.09
N ALA A 478 16.82 19.75 -12.20
CA ALA A 478 16.71 21.17 -12.52
C ALA A 478 15.84 21.91 -11.50
N GLU A 479 14.67 21.39 -11.15
CA GLU A 479 13.78 21.95 -10.12
C GLU A 479 14.45 21.98 -8.75
N LEU A 480 15.11 20.89 -8.35
CA LEU A 480 15.82 20.82 -7.08
C LEU A 480 16.98 21.83 -7.03
N GLN A 481 17.79 21.93 -8.09
CA GLN A 481 18.87 22.90 -8.15
C GLN A 481 18.33 24.33 -8.20
N GLY A 482 17.28 24.60 -8.97
CA GLY A 482 16.64 25.91 -9.05
C GLY A 482 16.08 26.35 -7.70
N PHE A 483 15.41 25.44 -6.99
CA PHE A 483 14.92 25.69 -5.65
C PHE A 483 16.07 26.01 -4.69
N VAL A 484 17.09 25.16 -4.64
CA VAL A 484 18.21 25.27 -3.68
C VAL A 484 19.11 26.47 -3.97
N GLN A 485 19.40 26.77 -5.25
CA GLN A 485 20.32 27.81 -5.66
C GLN A 485 19.67 29.19 -5.79
N HIS A 486 18.36 29.27 -6.08
CA HIS A 486 17.69 30.54 -6.32
C HIS A 486 16.58 30.81 -5.31
N ALA A 487 15.57 29.95 -5.22
CA ALA A 487 14.41 30.18 -4.34
C ALA A 487 14.79 30.19 -2.85
N PHE A 488 15.84 29.46 -2.47
CA PHE A 488 16.29 29.35 -1.08
C PHE A 488 17.12 30.56 -0.59
N ASN A 489 17.69 31.35 -1.50
CA ASN A 489 18.59 32.46 -1.14
C ASN A 489 17.88 33.56 -0.35
N GLU A 490 16.70 33.98 -0.78
CA GLU A 490 15.97 35.06 -0.14
C GLU A 490 15.51 34.70 1.29
N PRO A 491 14.91 33.51 1.55
CA PRO A 491 14.64 33.04 2.90
C PRO A 491 15.88 32.97 3.80
N ILE A 492 17.03 32.49 3.27
CA ILE A 492 18.30 32.45 4.03
C ILE A 492 18.72 33.86 4.43
N GLN A 493 18.75 34.79 3.46
CA GLN A 493 19.17 36.15 3.73
C GLN A 493 18.28 36.82 4.77
N LYS A 494 16.95 36.61 4.69
CA LYS A 494 16.00 37.10 5.71
C LYS A 494 16.26 36.46 7.07
N ALA A 495 16.55 35.15 7.14
CA ALA A 495 16.85 34.45 8.39
C ALA A 495 18.14 34.95 9.05
N VAL A 496 19.21 35.16 8.26
CA VAL A 496 20.49 35.69 8.73
C VAL A 496 20.36 37.14 9.18
N LYS A 497 19.72 38.00 8.36
CA LYS A 497 19.45 39.41 8.72
C LYS A 497 18.58 39.52 9.98
N GLY A 498 17.60 38.64 10.11
CA GLY A 498 16.71 38.55 11.28
C GLY A 498 17.31 37.86 12.50
N LYS A 499 18.61 37.50 12.50
CA LYS A 499 19.30 36.78 13.58
C LYS A 499 18.57 35.50 14.03
N LYS A 500 17.85 34.84 13.12
CA LYS A 500 17.16 33.57 13.39
C LYS A 500 18.13 32.41 13.19
N ASP A 501 19.08 32.27 14.12
CA ASP A 501 20.22 31.34 14.02
C ASP A 501 19.81 29.87 13.83
N LEU A 502 18.69 29.45 14.44
CA LEU A 502 18.13 28.11 14.24
C LEU A 502 17.72 27.88 12.78
N LEU A 503 16.99 28.81 12.17
CA LEU A 503 16.61 28.73 10.76
C LEU A 503 17.85 28.83 9.87
N ALA A 504 18.74 29.80 10.11
CA ALA A 504 19.97 29.94 9.33
C ALA A 504 20.86 28.67 9.37
N ARG A 505 20.95 27.97 10.52
CA ARG A 505 21.72 26.70 10.64
C ARG A 505 21.05 25.52 9.95
N HIS A 506 19.73 25.42 9.97
CA HIS A 506 18.99 24.37 9.23
C HIS A 506 19.06 24.59 7.72
N VAL A 507 19.03 25.86 7.30
CA VAL A 507 18.79 26.27 5.91
C VAL A 507 20.10 26.51 5.13
N ASN A 508 21.16 27.04 5.73
CA ASN A 508 22.34 27.56 5.00
C ASN A 508 23.49 26.54 4.75
N LYS A 509 23.64 25.48 5.58
CA LYS A 509 24.77 24.52 5.46
C LYS A 509 24.39 23.11 4.98
N ARG A 510 23.10 22.78 4.84
CA ARG A 510 22.65 21.37 4.79
C ARG A 510 22.02 20.96 3.46
N VAL A 511 21.13 21.79 2.93
CA VAL A 511 20.48 21.57 1.62
C VAL A 511 21.44 21.97 0.50
N ALA A 512 21.96 23.20 0.55
CA ALA A 512 22.88 23.75 -0.45
C ALA A 512 24.20 22.96 -0.56
N LEU A 513 24.94 22.77 0.53
CA LEU A 513 26.34 22.29 0.48
C LEU A 513 26.52 20.84 0.00
N LYS A 514 25.46 20.01 -0.02
CA LYS A 514 25.52 18.61 -0.46
C LYS A 514 24.75 18.34 -1.75
N ILE A 515 23.62 19.01 -1.99
CA ILE A 515 22.92 18.96 -3.29
C ILE A 515 23.73 19.70 -4.38
N LEU A 516 24.49 20.75 -4.01
CA LEU A 516 25.47 21.36 -4.92
C LEU A 516 26.72 20.47 -5.14
N ARG A 517 27.06 19.59 -4.19
CA ARG A 517 28.20 18.65 -4.32
C ARG A 517 27.93 17.57 -5.37
N TRP A 518 26.66 17.27 -5.63
CA TRP A 518 26.26 16.44 -6.78
C TRP A 518 26.66 17.07 -8.13
N ARG A 519 26.77 18.39 -8.23
CA ARG A 519 27.27 19.06 -9.45
C ARG A 519 28.76 18.75 -9.67
N LEU A 520 29.56 18.65 -8.60
CA LEU A 520 30.98 18.28 -8.67
C LEU A 520 31.18 16.77 -8.93
N LEU A 521 30.32 15.91 -8.36
CA LEU A 521 30.37 14.47 -8.57
C LEU A 521 29.86 14.07 -9.97
N ILE A 522 28.78 14.68 -10.47
CA ILE A 522 28.31 14.44 -11.85
C ILE A 522 29.32 14.99 -12.87
N HIS A 523 30.02 16.09 -12.60
CA HIS A 523 31.11 16.52 -13.48
C HIS A 523 32.33 15.58 -13.43
N ALA A 524 32.60 14.92 -12.31
CA ALA A 524 33.69 13.96 -12.18
C ALA A 524 33.36 12.57 -12.78
N TYR A 525 32.08 12.19 -12.84
CA TYR A 525 31.60 10.89 -13.35
C TYR A 525 30.85 10.98 -14.69
N GLY A 526 30.67 12.18 -15.26
CA GLY A 526 30.05 12.42 -16.57
C GLY A 526 30.98 12.20 -17.76
N THR A 527 32.12 11.54 -17.56
CA THR A 527 33.07 11.09 -18.60
C THR A 527 33.27 9.57 -18.57
N LEU A 528 32.19 8.80 -18.36
CA LEU A 528 32.14 7.35 -18.62
C LEU A 528 30.85 6.97 -19.34
#